data_AF-X1SZ52-F1
#
_entry.id   AF-X1SZ52-F1
#
_cell.length_a   1.000
_cell.length_b   1.000
_cell.length_c   1.000
_cell.angle_alpha   90.00
_cell.angle_beta   90.00
_cell.angle_gamma   90.00
#
_symmetry.space_group_name_H-M   'P 1'
#
loop_
_entity.id
_entity.type
_entity.pdbx_description
1 polymer ?
#
loop_
_entity_poly.entity_id
_entity_poly.type
_entity_poly.pdbx_seq_one_letter_code
_entity_poly.pdbx_strand_id
1 'polypeptide(L)'
;SNTVSADTILLTTDIPATDISAGDEIELWLYATVALASGDLQLLLDSTAGCGGSPCTETLDIPATPAVTWTRHVITLANPIADSGIISVGIAQHKAGAELGNYSLYLDDISAVVSRSRVFSKLAPEYWGIIPGTSAHLRLTESGLMIAGSAAMLRLRGYRAASLLDSDTDVAEIDPAYIISAVTGTILMSHAKSPEIDTQYRAQLATYWLTNAERRLTDMATPIKPNTRWF
;
A
#
# COMPACT_ATOMS: atom_id res chain seq x y z
N SER A 1 -37.32 -21.40 6.32
CA SER A 1 -36.29 -20.42 6.01
C SER A 1 -35.88 -20.62 4.56
N ASN A 2 -35.91 -19.59 3.73
CA ASN A 2 -35.34 -19.67 2.38
C ASN A 2 -33.84 -19.44 2.52
N THR A 3 -33.10 -20.52 2.77
CA THR A 3 -31.63 -20.52 2.75
C THR A 3 -31.17 -20.62 1.30
N VAL A 4 -30.18 -19.79 0.94
CA VAL A 4 -29.64 -19.69 -0.42
C VAL A 4 -28.29 -20.38 -0.43
N SER A 5 -28.20 -21.50 -1.16
CA SER A 5 -26.97 -22.28 -1.28
C SER A 5 -25.79 -21.45 -1.80
N ALA A 6 -24.57 -21.88 -1.47
CA ALA A 6 -23.36 -21.36 -2.10
C ALA A 6 -23.45 -21.41 -3.63
N ASP A 7 -22.84 -20.43 -4.28
CA ASP A 7 -22.79 -20.18 -5.73
C ASP A 7 -24.15 -19.92 -6.39
N THR A 8 -25.17 -19.60 -5.58
CA THR A 8 -26.46 -19.17 -6.13
C THR A 8 -26.38 -17.70 -6.54
N ILE A 9 -26.80 -17.42 -7.76
CA ILE A 9 -26.99 -16.06 -8.27
C ILE A 9 -28.17 -15.42 -7.54
N LEU A 10 -27.90 -14.34 -6.81
CA LEU A 10 -28.88 -13.58 -6.02
C LEU A 10 -29.62 -12.57 -6.88
N LEU A 11 -28.90 -11.95 -7.81
CA LEU A 11 -29.40 -10.93 -8.72
C LEU A 11 -28.58 -10.96 -10.00
N THR A 12 -29.24 -10.65 -11.10
CA THR A 12 -28.61 -10.46 -12.40
C THR A 12 -29.39 -9.42 -13.18
N THR A 13 -28.67 -8.64 -13.98
CA THR A 13 -29.22 -7.66 -14.90
C THR A 13 -28.52 -7.82 -16.23
N ASP A 14 -29.31 -7.93 -17.29
CA ASP A 14 -28.81 -7.88 -18.65
C ASP A 14 -28.65 -6.42 -19.09
N ILE A 15 -27.51 -6.15 -19.69
CA ILE A 15 -27.12 -4.86 -20.26
C ILE A 15 -26.84 -5.03 -21.75
N PRO A 16 -26.92 -3.95 -22.54
CA PRO A 16 -26.38 -3.97 -23.90
C PRO A 16 -24.91 -4.41 -23.87
N ALA A 17 -24.50 -5.20 -24.86
CA ALA A 17 -23.12 -5.65 -24.99
C ALA A 17 -22.15 -4.47 -24.88
N THR A 18 -21.33 -4.49 -23.84
CA THR A 18 -20.42 -3.39 -23.51
C THR A 18 -19.00 -3.91 -23.45
N ASP A 19 -18.11 -3.23 -24.18
CA ASP A 19 -16.67 -3.50 -24.15
C ASP A 19 -16.05 -2.72 -22.98
N ILE A 20 -15.50 -3.45 -22.01
CA ILE A 20 -14.78 -2.90 -20.86
C ILE A 20 -13.29 -3.25 -20.89
N SER A 21 -12.77 -3.75 -22.02
CA SER A 21 -11.41 -4.26 -22.14
C SER A 21 -10.29 -3.23 -21.96
N ALA A 22 -10.65 -1.94 -22.00
CA ALA A 22 -9.76 -0.84 -21.66
C ALA A 22 -9.60 -0.61 -20.15
N GLY A 23 -10.56 -1.06 -19.34
CA GLY A 23 -10.55 -0.98 -17.88
C GLY A 23 -9.61 -2.00 -17.24
N ASP A 24 -9.24 -1.77 -15.98
CA ASP A 24 -8.48 -2.74 -15.16
C ASP A 24 -9.12 -2.96 -13.78
N GLU A 25 -10.11 -2.14 -13.41
CA GLU A 25 -10.85 -2.23 -12.16
C GLU A 25 -12.35 -2.02 -12.40
N ILE A 26 -13.17 -2.62 -11.55
CA ILE A 26 -14.59 -2.28 -11.38
C ILE A 26 -14.78 -1.57 -10.06
N GLU A 27 -15.55 -0.48 -10.12
CA GLU A 27 -16.02 0.23 -8.96
C GLU A 27 -17.52 0.03 -8.81
N LEU A 28 -17.96 -0.21 -7.57
CA LEU A 28 -19.38 -0.32 -7.23
C LEU A 28 -19.63 0.15 -5.81
N TRP A 29 -20.84 0.61 -5.55
CA TRP A 29 -21.32 0.87 -4.19
C TRP A 29 -22.17 -0.31 -3.72
N LEU A 30 -21.89 -0.77 -2.51
CA LEU A 30 -22.60 -1.87 -1.87
C LEU A 30 -23.12 -1.44 -0.51
N TYR A 31 -24.38 -1.77 -0.23
CA TYR A 31 -24.96 -1.71 1.10
C TYR A 31 -25.54 -3.08 1.45
N ALA A 32 -25.20 -3.59 2.62
CA ALA A 32 -25.75 -4.82 3.17
C ALA A 32 -26.30 -4.58 4.58
N THR A 33 -27.42 -5.22 4.93
CA THR A 33 -27.99 -5.13 6.29
C THR A 33 -27.19 -5.92 7.34
N VAL A 34 -26.27 -6.79 6.90
CA VAL A 34 -25.39 -7.60 7.73
C VAL A 34 -23.94 -7.34 7.33
N ALA A 35 -23.00 -7.65 8.23
CA ALA A 35 -21.59 -7.61 7.90
C ALA A 35 -21.24 -8.81 7.01
N LEU A 36 -20.53 -8.55 5.92
CA LEU A 36 -20.06 -9.55 4.97
C LEU A 36 -18.54 -9.67 5.11
N ALA A 37 -18.05 -10.91 5.18
CA ALA A 37 -16.63 -11.20 5.07
C ALA A 37 -16.17 -11.10 3.61
N SER A 38 -14.86 -10.98 3.41
CA SER A 38 -14.28 -11.06 2.06
C SER A 38 -14.62 -12.41 1.43
N GLY A 39 -15.09 -12.38 0.18
CA GLY A 39 -15.47 -13.60 -0.54
C GLY A 39 -16.87 -14.13 -0.20
N ASP A 40 -17.61 -13.55 0.75
CA ASP A 40 -19.01 -13.95 1.00
C ASP A 40 -19.91 -13.73 -0.23
N LEU A 41 -19.58 -12.72 -1.04
CA LEU A 41 -20.23 -12.40 -2.31
C LEU A 41 -19.21 -12.33 -3.44
N GLN A 42 -19.65 -12.71 -4.63
CA GLN A 42 -18.90 -12.58 -5.87
C GLN A 42 -19.66 -11.72 -6.87
N LEU A 43 -18.93 -10.82 -7.53
CA LEU A 43 -19.37 -10.14 -8.73
C LEU A 43 -19.12 -11.04 -9.94
N LEU A 44 -20.18 -11.27 -10.71
CA LEU A 44 -20.15 -12.03 -11.95
C LEU A 44 -20.31 -11.07 -13.12
N LEU A 45 -19.41 -11.14 -14.08
CA LEU A 45 -19.57 -10.49 -15.38
C LEU A 45 -19.53 -11.57 -16.44
N ASP A 46 -20.44 -11.45 -17.41
CA ASP A 46 -20.48 -12.46 -18.44
C ASP A 46 -20.92 -11.91 -19.80
N SER A 47 -20.43 -12.57 -20.86
CA SER A 47 -20.78 -12.31 -22.25
C SER A 47 -22.08 -12.98 -22.69
N THR A 48 -22.76 -13.68 -21.78
CA THR A 48 -24.08 -14.26 -21.99
C THR A 48 -25.11 -13.62 -21.05
N ALA A 49 -26.40 -13.72 -21.40
CA ALA A 49 -27.48 -13.19 -20.56
C ALA A 49 -27.62 -13.96 -19.24
N GLY A 50 -28.00 -13.27 -18.18
CA GLY A 50 -28.30 -13.84 -16.86
C GLY A 50 -27.11 -14.45 -16.13
N CYS A 51 -25.88 -14.06 -16.48
CA CYS A 51 -24.64 -14.70 -16.03
C CYS A 51 -24.66 -16.22 -16.25
N GLY A 52 -25.25 -16.67 -17.37
CA GLY A 52 -25.47 -18.08 -17.67
C GLY A 52 -24.27 -18.84 -18.25
N GLY A 53 -23.17 -18.15 -18.53
CA GLY A 53 -21.93 -18.72 -19.01
C GLY A 53 -21.31 -19.59 -17.93
N SER A 54 -20.89 -20.80 -18.31
CA SER A 54 -20.20 -21.72 -17.41
C SER A 54 -18.82 -22.06 -18.00
N PRO A 55 -17.72 -21.53 -17.42
CA PRO A 55 -17.67 -20.50 -16.36
C PRO A 55 -18.12 -19.12 -16.87
N CYS A 56 -18.51 -18.23 -15.96
CA CYS A 56 -18.70 -16.81 -16.27
C CYS A 56 -17.36 -16.23 -16.77
N THR A 57 -17.44 -15.19 -17.61
CA THR A 57 -16.26 -14.54 -18.19
C THR A 57 -15.32 -13.99 -17.11
N GLU A 58 -15.89 -13.34 -16.08
CA GLU A 58 -15.16 -12.86 -14.90
C GLU A 58 -15.93 -13.24 -13.63
N THR A 59 -15.17 -13.55 -12.57
CA THR A 59 -15.71 -13.84 -11.24
C THR A 59 -14.79 -13.23 -10.21
N LEU A 60 -15.28 -12.26 -9.47
CA LEU A 60 -14.47 -11.40 -8.61
C LEU A 60 -15.02 -11.39 -7.19
N ASP A 61 -14.17 -11.72 -6.23
CA ASP A 61 -14.55 -11.68 -4.82
C ASP A 61 -14.76 -10.24 -4.35
N ILE A 62 -15.90 -10.01 -3.70
CA ILE A 62 -16.17 -8.71 -3.08
C ILE A 62 -15.46 -8.64 -1.72
N PRO A 63 -14.73 -7.55 -1.43
CA PRO A 63 -14.09 -7.34 -0.14
C PRO A 63 -15.09 -7.29 1.02
N ALA A 64 -14.56 -7.42 2.25
CA ALA A 64 -15.37 -7.34 3.45
C ALA A 64 -16.18 -6.04 3.49
N THR A 65 -17.49 -6.17 3.75
CA THR A 65 -18.43 -5.05 3.74
C THR A 65 -19.05 -4.88 5.13
N PRO A 66 -18.90 -3.71 5.77
CA PRO A 66 -19.53 -3.45 7.05
C PRO A 66 -21.06 -3.40 6.93
N ALA A 67 -21.74 -3.77 8.02
CA ALA A 67 -23.19 -3.72 8.06
C ALA A 67 -23.72 -2.27 8.01
N VAL A 68 -24.88 -2.08 7.37
CA VAL A 68 -25.70 -0.86 7.42
C VAL A 68 -24.93 0.39 6.95
N THR A 69 -23.99 0.23 6.02
CA THR A 69 -23.16 1.33 5.52
C THR A 69 -22.91 1.17 4.02
N TRP A 70 -23.13 2.25 3.26
CA TRP A 70 -22.73 2.31 1.86
C TRP A 70 -21.20 2.26 1.77
N THR A 71 -20.69 1.20 1.18
CA THR A 71 -19.26 0.95 1.04
C THR A 71 -18.92 0.89 -0.43
N ARG A 72 -17.98 1.74 -0.86
CA ARG A 72 -17.45 1.70 -2.22
C ARG A 72 -16.35 0.66 -2.28
N HIS A 73 -16.49 -0.27 -3.22
CA HIS A 73 -15.49 -1.28 -3.53
C HIS A 73 -14.83 -0.95 -4.85
N VAL A 74 -13.52 -1.18 -4.90
CA VAL A 74 -12.71 -1.12 -6.11
C VAL A 74 -12.06 -2.49 -6.24
N ILE A 75 -12.44 -3.22 -7.28
CA ILE A 75 -12.08 -4.62 -7.47
C ILE A 75 -11.32 -4.75 -8.78
N THR A 76 -10.12 -5.34 -8.75
CA THR A 76 -9.31 -5.54 -9.94
C THR A 76 -9.88 -6.65 -10.81
N LEU A 77 -10.00 -6.42 -12.13
CA LEU A 77 -10.41 -7.42 -13.11
C LEU A 77 -9.34 -8.51 -13.26
N ALA A 78 -9.72 -9.78 -13.42
CA ALA A 78 -8.75 -10.86 -13.54
C ALA A 78 -8.06 -10.89 -14.92
N ASN A 79 -8.83 -10.63 -15.99
CA ASN A 79 -8.40 -10.63 -17.38
C ASN A 79 -9.20 -9.62 -18.22
N PRO A 80 -8.96 -8.30 -18.02
CA PRO A 80 -9.72 -7.25 -18.69
C PRO A 80 -9.72 -7.36 -20.22
N ILE A 81 -8.64 -7.86 -20.83
CA ILE A 81 -8.53 -7.98 -22.29
C ILE A 81 -9.61 -8.92 -22.88
N ALA A 82 -10.12 -9.88 -22.10
CA ALA A 82 -11.19 -10.78 -22.53
C ALA A 82 -12.58 -10.13 -22.48
N ASP A 83 -12.75 -9.02 -21.74
CA ASP A 83 -14.04 -8.40 -21.44
C ASP A 83 -14.53 -7.45 -22.55
N SER A 84 -14.49 -7.94 -23.79
CA SER A 84 -14.81 -7.17 -25.01
C SER A 84 -16.31 -7.07 -25.33
N GLY A 85 -17.17 -7.71 -24.53
CA GLY A 85 -18.60 -7.79 -24.80
C GLY A 85 -19.40 -8.37 -23.64
N ILE A 86 -19.32 -7.72 -22.49
CA ILE A 86 -20.10 -8.09 -21.31
C ILE A 86 -21.58 -7.75 -21.56
N ILE A 87 -22.45 -8.74 -21.38
CA ILE A 87 -23.90 -8.67 -21.60
C ILE A 87 -24.66 -8.77 -20.29
N SER A 88 -24.10 -9.36 -19.25
CA SER A 88 -24.77 -9.42 -17.95
C SER A 88 -23.83 -9.16 -16.78
N VAL A 89 -24.40 -8.58 -15.74
CA VAL A 89 -23.76 -8.34 -14.45
C VAL A 89 -24.63 -8.97 -13.38
N GLY A 90 -24.01 -9.72 -12.46
CA GLY A 90 -24.73 -10.39 -11.39
C GLY A 90 -23.93 -10.49 -10.11
N ILE A 91 -24.62 -10.85 -9.03
CA ILE A 91 -24.00 -11.15 -7.74
C ILE A 91 -24.38 -12.56 -7.36
N ALA A 92 -23.38 -13.37 -7.02
CA ALA A 92 -23.56 -14.68 -6.42
C ALA A 92 -23.12 -14.68 -4.96
N GLN A 93 -23.76 -15.52 -4.16
CA GLN A 93 -23.32 -15.79 -2.80
C GLN A 93 -22.23 -16.85 -2.82
N HIS A 94 -20.97 -16.49 -2.57
CA HIS A 94 -19.84 -17.41 -2.58
C HIS A 94 -19.32 -17.70 -1.16
N LYS A 95 -20.22 -17.98 -0.22
CA LYS A 95 -19.78 -18.21 1.16
C LYS A 95 -19.14 -19.59 1.34
N ALA A 96 -17.86 -19.60 1.68
CA ALA A 96 -17.13 -20.80 2.08
C ALA A 96 -17.63 -21.36 3.43
N GLY A 97 -18.66 -22.20 3.40
CA GLY A 97 -18.96 -23.15 4.48
C GLY A 97 -20.07 -22.80 5.48
N ALA A 98 -20.86 -21.72 5.29
CA ALA A 98 -22.12 -21.54 6.02
C ALA A 98 -23.07 -20.62 5.27
N GLU A 99 -24.37 -20.78 5.43
CA GLU A 99 -25.37 -19.88 4.84
C GLU A 99 -25.25 -18.47 5.45
N LEU A 100 -25.35 -17.42 4.64
CA LEU A 100 -25.67 -16.11 5.17
C LEU A 100 -27.16 -16.13 5.53
N GLY A 101 -27.51 -15.58 6.69
CA GLY A 101 -28.91 -15.52 7.14
C GLY A 101 -29.76 -14.62 6.23
N ASN A 102 -30.93 -14.17 6.69
CA ASN A 102 -31.69 -13.20 5.92
C ASN A 102 -30.98 -11.84 5.92
N TYR A 103 -30.66 -11.30 4.75
CA TYR A 103 -30.15 -9.95 4.57
C TYR A 103 -30.79 -9.29 3.35
N SER A 104 -30.68 -7.95 3.30
CA SER A 104 -30.99 -7.18 2.10
C SER A 104 -29.70 -6.59 1.56
N LEU A 105 -29.55 -6.66 0.24
CA LEU A 105 -28.41 -6.17 -0.51
C LEU A 105 -28.89 -5.07 -1.46
N TYR A 106 -28.15 -3.96 -1.51
CA TYR A 106 -28.37 -2.88 -2.45
C TYR A 106 -27.05 -2.57 -3.14
N LEU A 107 -27.13 -2.37 -4.45
CA LEU A 107 -26.00 -2.05 -5.32
C LEU A 107 -26.30 -0.76 -6.03
N ASP A 108 -25.27 0.05 -6.25
CA ASP A 108 -25.39 1.27 -7.03
C ASP A 108 -24.08 1.59 -7.75
N ASP A 109 -24.16 2.46 -8.77
CA ASP A 109 -23.02 3.08 -9.44
C ASP A 109 -21.92 2.08 -9.87
N ILE A 110 -22.30 1.00 -10.55
CA ILE A 110 -21.37 0.01 -11.11
C ILE A 110 -20.71 0.60 -12.35
N SER A 111 -19.37 0.69 -12.34
CA SER A 111 -18.60 1.25 -13.46
C SER A 111 -17.26 0.55 -13.65
N ALA A 112 -16.83 0.38 -14.90
CA ALA A 112 -15.47 -0.03 -15.22
C ALA A 112 -14.56 1.18 -15.28
N VAL A 113 -13.40 1.09 -14.64
CA VAL A 113 -12.46 2.20 -14.44
C VAL A 113 -11.06 1.77 -14.86
N VAL A 114 -10.30 2.76 -15.36
CA VAL A 114 -8.87 2.62 -15.65
C VAL A 114 -8.10 3.22 -14.47
N SER A 115 -7.45 2.39 -13.67
CA SER A 115 -6.68 2.77 -12.47
C SER A 115 -5.64 3.85 -12.77
N ARG A 116 -5.04 3.78 -13.97
CA ARG A 116 -4.01 4.72 -14.45
C ARG A 116 -4.56 6.08 -14.89
N SER A 117 -5.87 6.19 -15.10
CA SER A 117 -6.51 7.47 -15.42
C SER A 117 -6.74 8.35 -14.19
N ARG A 118 -6.59 7.80 -12.98
CA ARG A 118 -6.76 8.53 -11.72
C ARG A 118 -5.69 9.62 -11.58
N VAL A 119 -6.13 10.87 -11.57
CA VAL A 119 -5.26 12.03 -11.35
C VAL A 119 -5.20 12.34 -9.86
N PHE A 120 -4.03 12.12 -9.26
CA PHE A 120 -3.78 12.48 -7.86
C PHE A 120 -3.18 13.89 -7.78
N SER A 121 -3.84 14.80 -7.07
CA SER A 121 -3.28 16.09 -6.69
C SER A 121 -2.57 16.01 -5.34
N LYS A 122 -1.49 16.76 -5.18
CA LYS A 122 -0.81 16.86 -3.89
C LYS A 122 -1.73 17.57 -2.89
N LEU A 123 -2.02 16.93 -1.76
CA LEU A 123 -2.66 17.58 -0.62
C LEU A 123 -1.62 18.45 0.11
N ALA A 124 -1.93 19.72 0.29
CA ALA A 124 -1.01 20.66 0.93
C ALA A 124 -0.78 20.32 2.42
N PRO A 125 0.42 20.58 2.98
CA PRO A 125 0.78 20.18 4.35
C PRO A 125 -0.14 20.69 5.44
N GLU A 126 -0.81 21.83 5.26
CA GLU A 126 -1.76 22.41 6.19
C GLU A 126 -3.04 21.58 6.37
N TYR A 127 -3.34 20.69 5.42
CA TYR A 127 -4.58 19.92 5.41
C TYR A 127 -4.46 18.55 6.07
N TRP A 128 -3.25 18.12 6.42
CA TRP A 128 -3.00 16.83 7.04
C TRP A 128 -1.92 16.89 8.11
N GLY A 129 -1.92 15.91 9.01
CA GLY A 129 -0.90 15.75 10.02
C GLY A 129 -0.81 14.30 10.47
N ILE A 130 0.24 13.99 11.22
CA ILE A 130 0.41 12.69 11.86
C ILE A 130 0.11 12.87 13.34
N ILE A 131 -0.79 12.05 13.88
CA ILE A 131 -0.97 11.95 15.33
C ILE A 131 0.08 10.94 15.82
N PRO A 132 1.11 11.39 16.55
CA PRO A 132 2.09 10.47 17.11
C PRO A 132 1.44 9.61 18.19
N GLY A 133 1.76 8.32 18.20
CA GLY A 133 1.22 7.33 19.13
C GLY A 133 1.87 5.95 18.90
N THR A 134 1.43 4.94 19.64
CA THR A 134 1.85 3.54 19.45
C THR A 134 1.44 2.99 18.08
N SER A 135 0.37 3.52 17.51
CA SER A 135 0.02 3.37 16.09
C SER A 135 -0.14 4.78 15.51
N ALA A 136 0.79 5.19 14.66
CA ALA A 136 0.74 6.51 14.04
C ALA A 136 -0.49 6.58 13.11
N HIS A 137 -1.41 7.50 13.38
CA HIS A 137 -2.59 7.72 12.55
C HIS A 137 -2.40 8.96 11.68
N LEU A 138 -2.77 8.86 10.40
CA LEU A 138 -2.91 10.03 9.54
C LEU A 138 -4.21 10.74 9.93
N ARG A 139 -4.10 12.04 10.25
CA ARG A 139 -5.26 12.90 10.48
C ARG A 139 -5.41 13.86 9.30
N LEU A 140 -6.59 13.89 8.71
CA LEU A 140 -7.01 14.97 7.83
C LEU A 140 -7.73 16.04 8.64
N THR A 141 -7.49 17.31 8.31
CA THR A 141 -8.35 18.41 8.76
C THR A 141 -9.71 18.31 8.06
N GLU A 142 -10.73 18.99 8.58
CA GLU A 142 -12.05 19.03 7.93
C GLU A 142 -11.96 19.54 6.49
N SER A 143 -11.21 20.64 6.26
CA SER A 143 -10.93 21.15 4.93
C SER A 143 -10.14 20.16 4.06
N GLY A 144 -9.21 19.41 4.66
CA GLY A 144 -8.45 18.36 3.96
C GLY A 144 -9.32 17.20 3.50
N LEU A 145 -10.32 16.82 4.31
CA LEU A 145 -11.28 15.78 3.95
C LEU A 145 -12.17 16.23 2.79
N MET A 146 -12.62 17.49 2.78
CA MET A 146 -13.40 18.05 1.66
C MET A 146 -12.61 18.04 0.34
N ILE A 147 -11.31 18.36 0.39
CA ILE A 147 -10.43 18.36 -0.79
C ILE A 147 -10.11 16.93 -1.26
N ALA A 148 -9.87 16.01 -0.32
CA ALA A 148 -9.61 14.60 -0.62
C ALA A 148 -10.86 13.85 -1.11
N GLY A 149 -12.06 14.36 -0.82
CA GLY A 149 -13.35 13.78 -1.17
C GLY A 149 -13.70 12.55 -0.32
N SER A 150 -12.84 11.52 -0.34
CA SER A 150 -13.00 10.32 0.50
C SER A 150 -11.65 9.78 0.99
N ALA A 151 -11.65 9.19 2.18
CA ALA A 151 -10.43 8.58 2.75
C ALA A 151 -9.98 7.32 1.98
N ALA A 152 -10.85 6.72 1.15
CA ALA A 152 -10.57 5.48 0.42
C ALA A 152 -9.58 5.68 -0.75
N MET A 153 -9.35 6.92 -1.20
CA MET A 153 -8.47 7.21 -2.35
C MET A 153 -7.23 8.02 -1.97
N LEU A 154 -6.71 7.83 -0.74
CA LEU A 154 -5.51 8.51 -0.30
C LEU A 154 -4.25 7.70 -0.65
N ARG A 155 -3.36 8.28 -1.46
CA ARG A 155 -2.06 7.70 -1.78
C ARG A 155 -0.97 8.31 -0.92
N LEU A 156 -0.33 7.49 -0.08
CA LEU A 156 0.87 7.89 0.66
C LEU A 156 2.11 7.70 -0.22
N ARG A 157 2.88 8.77 -0.40
CA ARG A 157 4.23 8.70 -0.95
C ARG A 157 5.21 9.05 0.18
N GLY A 158 5.85 8.02 0.74
CA GLY A 158 6.92 8.16 1.72
C GLY A 158 8.23 7.65 1.17
N TYR A 159 9.33 8.21 1.68
CA TYR A 159 10.64 7.57 1.58
C TYR A 159 10.84 6.72 2.84
N ARG A 160 11.58 5.61 2.72
CA ARG A 160 12.01 4.86 3.91
C ARG A 160 12.81 5.82 4.79
N ALA A 161 12.44 5.93 6.06
CA ALA A 161 13.26 6.67 7.02
C ALA A 161 14.69 6.11 6.97
N ALA A 162 15.70 6.98 7.11
CA ALA A 162 17.08 6.53 7.20
C ALA A 162 17.16 5.47 8.30
N SER A 163 17.78 4.33 8.00
CA SER A 163 17.95 3.27 9.00
C SER A 163 18.67 3.89 10.19
N LEU A 164 18.04 3.86 11.37
CA LEU A 164 18.73 4.22 12.59
C LEU A 164 19.75 3.11 12.84
N LEU A 165 21.02 3.46 13.00
CA LEU A 165 22.05 2.48 13.35
C LEU A 165 21.71 1.92 14.74
N ASP A 166 21.21 0.70 14.79
CA ASP A 166 21.01 -0.04 16.03
C ASP A 166 22.17 -1.01 16.25
N SER A 167 22.44 -1.35 17.50
CA SER A 167 23.49 -2.28 17.93
C SER A 167 23.12 -3.76 17.71
N ASP A 168 22.18 -4.05 16.82
CA ASP A 168 21.57 -5.37 16.68
C ASP A 168 22.50 -6.35 15.93
N THR A 169 23.10 -7.21 16.76
CA THR A 169 23.66 -8.56 16.57
C THR A 169 24.59 -8.86 15.37
N ASP A 170 25.80 -9.31 15.74
CA ASP A 170 26.86 -10.00 15.00
C ASP A 170 27.46 -9.38 13.73
N VAL A 171 26.81 -8.40 13.08
CA VAL A 171 27.33 -7.77 11.84
C VAL A 171 27.22 -6.25 11.91
N ALA A 172 28.36 -5.57 11.90
CA ALA A 172 28.39 -4.11 11.73
C ALA A 172 28.06 -3.75 10.27
N GLU A 173 26.99 -2.97 10.05
CA GLU A 173 26.65 -2.40 8.73
C GLU A 173 27.67 -1.36 8.25
N ILE A 174 28.46 -0.81 9.19
CA ILE A 174 29.55 0.13 8.94
C ILE A 174 30.87 -0.64 8.98
N ASP A 175 31.82 -0.31 8.10
CA ASP A 175 33.17 -0.88 8.14
C ASP A 175 33.75 -0.77 9.57
N PRO A 176 33.99 -1.90 10.26
CA PRO A 176 34.52 -1.89 11.63
C PRO A 176 35.83 -1.10 11.74
N ALA A 177 36.63 -1.06 10.68
CA ALA A 177 37.90 -0.37 10.70
C ALA A 177 37.77 1.15 10.46
N TYR A 178 36.65 1.64 9.94
CA TYR A 178 36.27 3.05 10.05
C TYR A 178 35.99 3.41 11.52
N ILE A 179 35.18 2.60 12.21
CA ILE A 179 34.82 2.81 13.63
C ILE A 179 36.08 2.83 14.50
N ILE A 180 36.97 1.84 14.33
CA ILE A 180 38.25 1.76 15.07
C ILE A 180 39.10 3.01 14.84
N SER A 181 39.24 3.45 13.58
CA SER A 181 40.08 4.60 13.24
C SER A 181 39.52 5.91 13.79
N ALA A 182 38.21 6.11 13.69
CA ALA A 182 37.52 7.30 14.18
C ALA A 182 37.58 7.38 15.72
N VAL A 183 37.25 6.29 16.43
CA VAL A 183 37.28 6.26 17.89
C VAL A 183 38.71 6.43 18.42
N THR A 184 39.69 5.73 17.83
CA THR A 184 41.10 5.84 18.24
C THR A 184 41.64 7.25 18.04
N GLY A 185 41.36 7.88 16.89
CA GLY A 185 41.75 9.26 16.63
C GLY A 185 41.12 10.25 17.60
N THR A 186 39.83 10.08 17.92
CA THR A 186 39.10 10.96 18.84
C THR A 186 39.59 10.84 20.29
N ILE A 187 39.87 9.61 20.76
CA ILE A 187 40.47 9.36 22.08
C ILE A 187 41.89 9.94 22.15
N LEU A 188 42.70 9.76 21.11
CA LEU A 188 44.05 10.32 21.11
C LEU A 188 44.03 11.85 21.09
N MET A 189 43.10 12.48 20.36
CA MET A 189 42.88 13.94 20.39
C MET A 189 42.41 14.43 21.77
N SER A 190 41.52 13.70 22.44
CA SER A 190 41.02 14.11 23.77
C SER A 190 42.11 14.01 24.84
N HIS A 191 42.99 13.02 24.75
CA HIS A 191 44.11 12.82 25.67
C HIS A 191 45.38 13.59 25.31
N ALA A 192 45.51 14.15 24.10
CA ALA A 192 46.68 14.93 23.68
C ALA A 192 46.87 16.25 24.47
N LYS A 193 45.91 16.64 25.30
CA LYS A 193 45.99 17.80 26.21
C LYS A 193 46.46 17.46 27.62
N SER A 194 46.76 16.19 27.92
CA SER A 194 47.24 15.76 29.24
C SER A 194 48.70 16.21 29.47
N PRO A 195 49.02 16.90 30.58
CA PRO A 195 50.35 17.42 30.85
C PRO A 195 51.42 16.36 31.22
N GLU A 196 51.02 15.10 31.39
CA GLU A 196 51.91 14.02 31.86
C GLU A 196 52.57 13.22 30.72
N ILE A 197 52.26 13.51 29.44
CA ILE A 197 52.66 12.67 28.30
C ILE A 197 53.03 13.54 27.08
N ASP A 198 53.92 13.05 26.22
CA ASP A 198 54.30 13.72 24.96
C ASP A 198 53.08 14.03 24.08
N THR A 199 52.67 15.29 24.12
CA THR A 199 51.47 15.83 23.49
C THR A 199 51.61 15.94 21.97
N GLN A 200 52.82 16.19 21.47
CA GLN A 200 53.08 16.35 20.04
C GLN A 200 52.99 15.01 19.31
N TYR A 201 53.61 13.97 19.86
CA TYR A 201 53.55 12.62 19.29
C TYR A 201 52.12 12.07 19.23
N ARG A 202 51.31 12.32 20.27
CA ARG A 202 49.90 11.89 20.31
C ARG A 202 49.02 12.67 19.34
N ALA A 203 49.22 13.98 19.18
CA ALA A 203 48.48 14.76 18.19
C ALA A 203 48.76 14.29 16.75
N GLN A 204 50.01 13.93 16.45
CA GLN A 204 50.38 13.36 15.16
C GLN A 204 49.72 12.00 14.93
N LEU A 205 49.75 11.10 15.92
CA LEU A 205 49.05 9.82 15.85
C LEU A 205 47.53 9.99 15.71
N ALA A 206 46.94 10.92 16.45
CA ALA A 206 45.51 11.19 16.38
C ALA A 206 45.09 11.66 14.97
N THR A 207 45.89 12.55 14.38
CA THR A 207 45.71 13.02 13.00
C THR A 207 45.79 11.86 12.01
N TYR A 208 46.78 10.97 12.15
CA TYR A 208 46.91 9.79 11.30
C TYR A 208 45.66 8.89 11.33
N TRP A 209 45.09 8.65 12.52
CA TRP A 209 43.88 7.84 12.67
C TRP A 209 42.64 8.53 12.11
N LEU A 210 42.50 9.85 12.28
CA LEU A 210 41.39 10.61 11.70
C LEU A 210 41.45 10.66 10.17
N THR A 211 42.63 10.88 9.58
CA THR A 211 42.81 10.83 8.11
C THR A 211 42.48 9.45 7.55
N ASN A 212 42.81 8.37 8.27
CA ASN A 212 42.43 7.02 7.88
C ASN A 212 40.91 6.80 7.94
N ALA A 213 40.22 7.39 8.92
CA ALA A 213 38.77 7.34 9.00
C ALA A 213 38.12 8.08 7.81
N GLU A 214 38.60 9.27 7.46
CA GLU A 214 38.09 10.05 6.32
C GLU A 214 38.26 9.32 4.98
N ARG A 215 39.40 8.66 4.77
CA ARG A 215 39.62 7.83 3.58
C ARG A 215 38.60 6.70 3.49
N ARG A 216 38.40 5.97 4.60
CA ARG A 216 37.42 4.87 4.65
C ARG A 216 35.98 5.35 4.48
N LEU A 217 35.65 6.53 4.99
CA LEU A 217 34.33 7.15 4.75
C LEU A 217 34.10 7.42 3.26
N THR A 218 35.14 7.84 2.55
CA THR A 218 35.07 8.05 1.09
C THR A 218 34.89 6.73 0.35
N ASP A 219 35.51 5.64 0.82
CA ASP A 219 35.35 4.29 0.24
C ASP A 219 33.97 3.66 0.55
N MET A 220 33.37 3.99 1.70
CA MET A 220 32.00 3.58 2.07
C MET A 220 30.92 4.37 1.32
N ALA A 221 31.24 5.55 0.79
CA ALA A 221 30.31 6.30 -0.03
C ALA A 221 30.08 5.52 -1.34
N THR A 222 28.96 4.80 -1.41
CA THR A 222 28.53 4.20 -2.68
C THR A 222 28.52 5.29 -3.74
N PRO A 223 29.10 5.07 -4.94
CA PRO A 223 28.96 6.01 -6.03
C PRO A 223 27.50 5.96 -6.47
N ILE A 224 26.68 6.84 -5.89
CA ILE A 224 25.32 7.07 -6.35
C ILE A 224 25.47 7.62 -7.76
N LYS A 225 25.41 6.75 -8.78
CA LYS A 225 25.22 7.19 -10.16
C LYS A 225 23.94 8.03 -10.14
N PRO A 226 23.97 9.30 -10.55
CA PRO A 226 22.84 10.21 -10.38
C PRO A 226 21.68 9.93 -11.36
N ASN A 227 21.49 8.69 -11.85
CA ASN A 227 20.60 8.48 -12.98
C ASN A 227 19.93 7.10 -13.14
N THR A 228 19.51 6.45 -12.06
CA THR A 228 18.44 5.44 -12.17
C THR A 228 17.10 6.10 -11.88
N ARG A 229 16.58 6.82 -12.88
CA ARG A 229 15.14 7.06 -13.02
C ARG A 229 14.50 5.69 -13.27
N TRP A 230 13.81 5.16 -12.27
CA TRP A 230 12.96 4.00 -12.43
C TRP A 230 11.69 4.43 -13.15
N PHE A 231 11.46 3.84 -14.34
CA PHE A 231 10.18 3.89 -15.05
C PHE A 231 9.15 3.00 -14.35
#